data_AF-A0A5A7N2X0-F1
#
_entry.id   AF-A0A5A7N2X0-F1
#
_cell.length_a   1.000
_cell.length_b   1.000
_cell.length_c   1.000
_cell.angle_alpha   90.00
_cell.angle_beta   90.00
_cell.angle_gamma   90.00
#
_symmetry.space_group_name_H-M   'P 1'
#
loop_
_entity.id
_entity.type
_entity.pdbx_description
1 polymer ?
#
loop_
_entity_poly.entity_id
_entity_poly.type
_entity_poly.pdbx_seq_one_letter_code
_entity_poly.pdbx_strand_id
1 'polypeptide(L)' 'MAQQQLHQLQGMGGLWFCGAHFGHGFHEDGLASALAVARDFGIDAPWVKADAAAPDHGAMVPYHEAV' A
#
# COMPACT_ATOMS: atom_id res chain seq x y z
N MET A 1 -18.77 -5.94 9.40
CA MET A 1 -19.29 -6.41 8.09
C MET A 1 -18.40 -7.53 7.56
N ALA A 2 -18.92 -8.49 6.80
CA ALA A 2 -18.17 -9.68 6.36
C ALA A 2 -16.88 -9.35 5.60
N GLN A 3 -16.86 -8.25 4.84
CA GLN A 3 -15.70 -7.84 4.04
C GLN A 3 -14.47 -7.49 4.87
N GLN A 4 -14.66 -6.91 6.07
CA GLN A 4 -13.54 -6.59 6.98
C GLN A 4 -12.88 -7.83 7.57
N GLN A 5 -13.60 -8.97 7.59
CA GLN A 5 -13.07 -10.23 8.09
C GLN A 5 -12.16 -10.93 7.07
N LEU A 6 -12.20 -10.54 5.79
CA LEU A 6 -11.38 -11.16 4.75
C LEU A 6 -9.88 -11.02 5.05
N HIS A 7 -9.44 -9.86 5.59
CA HIS A 7 -8.06 -9.65 5.99
C HIS A 7 -7.58 -10.62 7.09
N GLN A 8 -8.49 -11.18 7.88
CA GLN A 8 -8.15 -12.12 8.95
C GLN A 8 -7.83 -13.52 8.40
N LEU A 9 -8.15 -13.80 7.13
CA LEU A 9 -7.92 -15.10 6.49
C LEU A 9 -6.49 -15.27 5.97
N GLN A 10 -5.72 -14.20 5.86
CA GLN A 10 -4.37 -14.24 5.29
C GLN A 10 -3.45 -15.14 6.13
N GLY A 11 -2.73 -16.04 5.48
CA GLY A 11 -1.81 -16.98 6.11
C GLY A 11 -2.48 -18.19 6.78
N MET A 12 -3.81 -18.23 6.87
CA MET A 12 -4.51 -19.40 7.43
C MET A 12 -4.34 -20.60 6.50
N GLY A 13 -3.72 -21.67 7.01
CA GLY A 13 -3.44 -22.88 6.22
C GLY A 13 -2.44 -22.65 5.08
N GLY A 14 -1.62 -21.60 5.15
CA GLY A 14 -0.68 -21.26 4.07
C GLY A 14 -1.38 -20.74 2.80
N LEU A 15 -2.56 -20.13 2.96
CA LEU A 15 -3.31 -19.52 1.89
C LEU A 15 -3.33 -18.00 2.03
N TRP A 16 -3.25 -17.31 0.90
CA TRP A 16 -3.40 -15.87 0.79
C TRP A 16 -4.39 -15.57 -0.30
N PHE A 17 -5.22 -14.56 -0.07
CA PHE A 17 -6.24 -14.10 -0.99
C PHE A 17 -6.00 -12.64 -1.33
N CYS A 18 -6.32 -12.24 -2.54
CA CYS A 18 -6.32 -10.85 -3.00
C CYS A 18 -7.41 -10.65 -4.06
N GLY A 19 -7.83 -9.41 -4.26
CA GLY A 19 -8.81 -9.03 -5.26
C GLY A 19 -9.65 -7.83 -4.83
N ALA A 20 -10.51 -7.35 -5.73
CA ALA A 20 -11.30 -6.14 -5.51
C ALA A 20 -12.24 -6.23 -4.28
N HIS A 21 -12.58 -7.45 -3.86
CA HIS A 21 -13.35 -7.71 -2.64
C HIS A 21 -12.62 -7.35 -1.34
N PHE A 22 -11.33 -7.06 -1.36
CA PHE A 22 -10.60 -6.56 -0.18
C PHE A 22 -10.74 -5.04 0.03
N GLY A 23 -11.47 -4.35 -0.85
CA GLY A 23 -11.83 -2.93 -0.72
C GLY A 23 -13.29 -2.67 -1.07
N HIS A 24 -13.57 -1.82 -2.04
CA HIS A 24 -14.93 -1.47 -2.48
C HIS A 24 -15.30 -2.05 -3.85
N GLY A 25 -14.45 -2.89 -4.44
CA GLY A 25 -14.73 -3.57 -5.71
C GLY A 25 -14.11 -2.92 -6.93
N PHE A 26 -13.22 -1.93 -6.76
CA PHE A 26 -12.54 -1.26 -7.87
C PHE A 26 -11.24 -1.98 -8.30
N HIS A 27 -10.72 -1.61 -9.46
CA HIS A 27 -9.46 -2.18 -9.98
C HIS A 27 -8.28 -1.89 -9.04
N GLU A 28 -8.28 -0.71 -8.43
CA GLU A 28 -7.28 -0.23 -7.48
C GLU A 28 -7.25 -1.06 -6.20
N ASP A 29 -8.41 -1.56 -5.73
CA ASP A 29 -8.50 -2.44 -4.56
C ASP A 29 -7.86 -3.81 -4.85
N GLY A 30 -8.03 -4.30 -6.08
CA GLY A 30 -7.38 -5.52 -6.55
C GLY A 30 -5.85 -5.38 -6.56
N LEU A 31 -5.34 -4.26 -7.07
CA LEU A 31 -3.91 -3.98 -7.07
C LEU A 31 -3.37 -3.82 -5.65
N ALA A 32 -4.02 -3.03 -4.80
CA ALA A 32 -3.59 -2.77 -3.43
C ALA A 32 -3.53 -4.05 -2.60
N SER A 33 -4.55 -4.92 -2.71
CA SER A 33 -4.57 -6.20 -2.00
C SER A 33 -3.51 -7.18 -2.49
N ALA A 34 -3.23 -7.23 -3.80
CA ALA A 34 -2.14 -8.05 -4.34
C ALA A 34 -0.76 -7.58 -3.82
N LEU A 35 -0.54 -6.27 -3.74
CA LEU A 35 0.67 -5.70 -3.16
C LEU A 35 0.80 -6.00 -1.67
N ALA A 36 -0.31 -5.98 -0.92
CA ALA A 36 -0.31 -6.37 0.49
C ALA A 36 0.10 -7.84 0.68
N VAL A 37 -0.45 -8.75 -0.13
CA VAL A 37 -0.05 -10.17 -0.12
C VAL A 37 1.43 -10.33 -0.45
N ALA A 38 1.95 -9.65 -1.48
CA ALA A 38 3.37 -9.72 -1.83
C ALA A 38 4.28 -9.29 -0.65
N ARG A 39 3.88 -8.26 0.09
CA ARG A 39 4.61 -7.77 1.27
C ARG A 39 4.64 -8.77 2.42
N ASP A 40 3.61 -9.60 2.60
CA ASP A 40 3.65 -10.70 3.59
C ASP A 40 4.76 -11.71 3.28
N PHE A 41 5.18 -11.82 2.02
CA PHE A 41 6.32 -12.63 1.58
C PHE A 41 7.64 -11.86 1.53
N GLY A 42 7.67 -10.61 1.99
CA GLY A 42 8.85 -9.74 1.91
C GLY A 42 9.20 -9.31 0.48
N ILE A 43 8.22 -9.31 -0.43
CA ILE A 43 8.39 -8.90 -1.82
C ILE A 43 7.76 -7.53 -2.00
N ASP A 44 8.58 -6.54 -2.36
CA ASP A 44 8.10 -5.25 -2.82
C ASP A 44 8.00 -5.22 -4.34
N ALA A 45 6.99 -4.51 -4.85
CA ALA A 45 6.87 -4.30 -6.27
C ALA A 45 8.00 -3.37 -6.77
N PRO A 46 8.63 -3.67 -7.92
CA PRO A 46 9.83 -2.95 -8.38
C PRO A 46 9.58 -1.49 -8.75
N TRP A 47 8.32 -1.09 -8.95
CA TRP A 47 7.91 0.30 -9.20
C TRP A 47 7.50 1.04 -7.93
N VAL A 48 7.27 0.33 -6.82
CA VAL A 48 7.10 0.95 -5.50
C VAL A 48 8.50 1.32 -5.05
N LYS A 49 8.92 2.55 -5.40
CA LYS A 49 10.12 3.12 -4.80
C LYS A 49 9.92 3.05 -3.29
N ALA A 50 10.88 2.49 -2.56
CA ALA A 50 10.99 2.80 -1.15
C ALA A 50 11.07 4.33 -1.09
N ASP A 51 10.04 4.98 -0.57
CA ASP A 51 10.05 6.43 -0.43
C ASP A 51 11.34 6.76 0.31
N ALA A 52 12.28 7.42 -0.37
CA ALA A 52 13.37 8.09 0.29
C ALA A 52 12.69 9.13 1.16
N ALA A 53 12.50 8.79 2.45
CA ALA A 53 11.87 9.54 3.52
C ALA A 53 10.95 10.68 3.02
N ALA A 54 9.63 10.48 3.08
CA ALA A 54 8.64 11.52 2.84
C ALA A 54 9.16 12.88 3.35
N PRO A 55 9.23 13.93 2.51
CA PRO A 55 9.76 15.20 2.95
C PRO A 55 8.91 15.69 4.12
N ASP A 56 9.59 16.02 5.22
CA ASP A 56 9.05 16.74 6.35
C ASP A 56 8.12 17.85 5.84
N HIS A 57 6.83 17.75 6.13
CA HIS A 57 5.84 18.79 5.87
C HIS A 57 6.02 19.94 6.88
N GLY A 58 7.22 20.53 6.91
CA GLY A 58 7.65 21.44 7.97
C GLY A 58 8.76 22.43 7.64
N ALA A 59 9.46 22.32 6.50
CA ALA A 59 10.48 23.31 6.12
C ALA A 59 9.97 24.26 5.03
N MET A 60 9.28 25.31 5.44
CA MET A 60 9.08 26.50 4.60
C MET A 60 10.45 27.15 4.35
N VAL A 61 11.03 26.91 3.18
CA VAL A 61 12.25 27.60 2.72
C VAL A 61 11.84 29.00 2.25
N PRO A 62 12.33 30.10 2.83
CA PRO A 62 11.99 31.43 2.35
C PRO A 62 12.64 31.67 0.99
N TYR A 63 11.84 32.17 0.04
CA TYR A 63 12.30 32.63 -1.26
C TYR A 63 13.19 33.87 -1.05
N HIS A 64 14.49 33.79 -1.35
CA HIS A 64 15.32 34.99 -1.42
C HIS A 64 15.09 35.64 -2.79
N GLU A 65 14.66 36.90 -2.79
CA GLU A 65 14.56 37.71 -3.99
C GLU A 65 15.94 37.84 -4.63
N ALA A 66 16.06 37.42 -5.90
CA ALA A 66 17.21 37.72 -6.73
C ALA A 66 17.13 39.19 -7.14
N VAL A 67 18.16 39.95 -6.79
CA VAL A 67 18.47 41.29 -7.30
C VAL A 67 18.76 41.23 -8.80
#